data_AF-A0A6B3HM09-F1
#
_entry.id   AF-A0A6B3HM09-F1
#
_cell.length_a   1.000
_cell.length_b   1.000
_cell.length_c   1.000
_cell.angle_alpha   90.00
_cell.angle_beta   90.00
_cell.angle_gamma   90.00
#
_symmetry.space_group_name_H-M   'P 1'
#
loop_
_entity.id
_entity.type
_entity.pdbx_description
1 polymer ?
#
loop_
_entity_poly.entity_id
_entity_poly.type
_entity_poly.pdbx_seq_one_letter_code
_entity_poly.pdbx_strand_id
1 'polypeptide(L)' 'GPIKPLIYAEPANGITDSQHHVFRADGATYEGPPTEKNESDRIEWIPLADVRGMIDRREIVSSGSLVGLLYVLMDEAIR' A
#
# COMPACT_ATOMS: atom_id res chain seq x y z
N GLY A 1 -2.31 16.62 -2.46
CA GLY A 1 -3.77 16.48 -2.64
C GLY A 1 -4.45 16.09 -1.33
N PRO A 2 -5.78 15.86 -1.30
CA PRO A 2 -6.47 15.39 -0.11
C PRO A 2 -5.97 14.01 0.32
N ILE A 3 -5.83 13.79 1.62
CA ILE A 3 -5.54 12.50 2.23
C ILE A 3 -6.82 12.04 2.92
N LYS A 4 -7.23 10.79 2.66
CA LYS A 4 -8.45 10.21 3.26
C LYS A 4 -8.14 8.87 3.93
N PRO A 5 -8.80 8.55 5.05
CA PRO A 5 -8.76 7.19 5.60
C PRO A 5 -9.18 6.18 4.53
N LEU A 6 -8.46 5.08 4.44
CA LEU A 6 -8.76 3.99 3.51
C LEU A 6 -9.33 2.79 4.27
N ILE A 7 -8.54 2.25 5.19
CA ILE A 7 -8.91 1.07 5.97
C ILE A 7 -8.14 1.04 7.28
N TYR A 8 -8.73 0.42 8.29
CA TYR A 8 -8.12 0.13 9.58
C TYR A 8 -8.04 -1.38 9.77
N ALA A 9 -6.92 -1.85 10.32
CA ALA A 9 -6.73 -3.27 10.63
C ALA A 9 -5.84 -3.47 11.86
N GLU A 10 -6.13 -4.52 12.62
CA GLU A 10 -5.26 -5.07 13.67
C GLU A 10 -4.74 -6.42 13.19
N PRO A 11 -3.56 -6.49 12.55
CA PRO A 11 -3.11 -7.67 11.80
C PRO A 11 -2.83 -8.90 12.67
N ALA A 12 -2.67 -8.71 13.99
CA ALA A 12 -2.39 -9.77 14.94
C ALA A 12 -3.22 -9.63 16.22
N ASN A 13 -4.51 -9.26 16.08
CA ASN A 13 -5.42 -9.14 17.21
C ASN A 13 -5.41 -10.43 18.07
N GLY A 14 -5.30 -10.25 19.39
CA GLY A 14 -5.18 -11.34 20.36
C GLY A 14 -3.74 -11.75 20.66
N ILE A 15 -2.75 -11.30 19.87
CA ILE A 15 -1.31 -11.47 20.12
C ILE A 15 -0.67 -10.11 20.43
N THR A 16 -0.99 -9.09 19.63
CA THR A 16 -0.52 -7.71 19.84
C THR A 16 -1.69 -6.72 19.74
N ASP A 17 -1.47 -5.52 20.27
CA ASP A 17 -2.36 -4.35 20.13
C ASP A 17 -1.93 -3.46 18.95
N SER A 18 -1.16 -4.00 18.00
CA SER A 18 -0.66 -3.21 16.87
C SER A 18 -1.79 -2.80 15.95
N GLN A 19 -1.87 -1.49 15.69
CA GLN A 19 -2.93 -0.88 14.89
C GLN A 19 -2.36 -0.32 13.58
N HIS A 20 -2.93 -0.74 12.45
CA HIS A 20 -2.59 -0.20 11.14
C HIS A 20 -3.71 0.72 10.66
N HIS A 21 -3.42 2.03 10.63
CA HIS A 21 -4.28 3.04 10.02
C HIS A 21 -3.74 3.36 8.63
N VAL A 22 -4.45 2.94 7.58
CA VAL A 22 -4.02 3.13 6.20
C VAL A 22 -4.81 4.28 5.57
N PHE A 23 -4.09 5.14 4.86
CA PHE A 23 -4.65 6.32 4.18
C PHE A 23 -4.34 6.27 2.69
N ARG A 24 -5.24 6.82 1.87
CA ARG A 24 -5.03 7.02 0.42
C ARG A 24 -4.81 8.51 0.14
N ALA A 25 -3.80 8.79 -0.68
CA ALA A 25 -3.51 10.11 -1.20
C ALA A 25 -3.50 10.05 -2.73
N ASP A 26 -4.35 10.85 -3.38
CA ASP A 26 -4.50 10.84 -4.84
C ASP A 26 -3.66 11.94 -5.54
N GLY A 27 -3.00 12.81 -4.76
CA GLY A 27 -2.30 13.99 -5.29
C GLY A 27 -0.79 13.95 -5.12
N ALA A 28 -0.20 12.76 -5.21
CA ALA A 28 1.26 12.62 -5.19
C ALA A 28 1.83 12.90 -6.59
N THR A 29 2.94 13.63 -6.64
CA THR A 29 3.67 13.98 -7.87
C THR A 29 5.09 13.43 -7.79
N TYR A 30 5.70 13.16 -8.95
CA TYR A 30 7.10 12.77 -9.01
C TYR A 30 7.99 13.99 -8.86
N GLU A 31 8.80 14.03 -7.81
CA GLU A 31 9.70 15.14 -7.50
C GLU A 31 11.18 14.85 -7.87
N GLY A 32 11.51 13.61 -8.24
CA GLY A 32 12.87 13.21 -8.58
C GLY A 32 13.21 11.77 -8.15
N PRO A 33 14.45 11.31 -8.46
CA PRO A 33 14.88 9.98 -8.08
C PRO A 33 14.99 9.83 -6.55
N PRO A 34 14.83 8.61 -6.02
CA PRO A 34 15.00 8.33 -4.60
C PRO A 34 16.37 8.77 -4.08
N THR A 35 16.38 9.54 -3.00
CA THR A 35 17.61 9.94 -2.29
C THR A 35 17.88 9.10 -1.06
N GLU A 36 16.86 8.42 -0.54
CA GLU A 36 16.97 7.47 0.57
C GLU A 36 17.71 6.21 0.14
N LYS A 37 18.62 5.73 0.99
CA LYS A 37 19.55 4.63 0.66
C LYS A 37 19.63 3.52 1.70
N ASN A 38 19.00 3.68 2.86
CA ASN A 38 19.21 2.81 4.00
C ASN A 38 17.98 1.98 4.35
N GLU A 39 16.79 2.57 4.27
CA GLU A 39 15.54 1.94 4.72
C GLU A 39 14.71 1.31 3.59
N SER A 40 15.15 1.45 2.33
CA SER A 40 14.41 0.94 1.17
C SER A 40 15.35 0.39 0.11
N ASP A 41 15.15 -0.88 -0.24
CA ASP A 41 15.91 -1.54 -1.31
C ASP A 41 15.54 -1.02 -2.71
N ARG A 42 14.27 -0.60 -2.90
CA ARG A 42 13.74 -0.08 -4.16
C ARG A 42 12.55 0.86 -3.90
N ILE A 43 12.52 1.99 -4.59
CA ILE A 43 11.39 2.93 -4.59
C ILE A 43 10.98 3.19 -6.04
N GLU A 44 9.71 2.94 -6.36
CA GLU A 44 9.21 3.00 -7.73
C GLU A 44 7.72 3.32 -7.79
N TRP A 45 7.29 3.93 -8.89
CA TRP A 45 5.89 4.08 -9.25
C TRP A 45 5.40 2.85 -10.00
N ILE A 46 4.46 2.12 -9.39
CA ILE A 46 3.91 0.89 -9.96
C ILE A 46 2.48 1.15 -10.47
N PRO A 47 2.14 0.78 -11.72
CA PRO A 47 0.77 0.79 -12.19
C PRO A 47 -0.13 -0.12 -11.35
N LEU A 48 -1.32 0.35 -10.96
CA LEU A 48 -2.25 -0.45 -10.14
C LEU A 48 -2.64 -1.78 -10.81
N ALA A 49 -2.66 -1.83 -12.14
CA ALA A 49 -2.95 -3.05 -12.90
C ALA A 49 -1.94 -4.19 -12.64
N ASP A 50 -0.68 -3.86 -12.32
CA ASP A 50 0.39 -4.84 -12.10
C ASP A 50 0.36 -5.43 -10.69
N VAL A 51 -0.28 -4.73 -9.75
CA VAL A 51 -0.26 -5.07 -8.31
C VAL A 51 -0.79 -6.48 -8.05
N ARG A 52 -1.85 -6.91 -8.72
CA ARG A 52 -2.38 -8.28 -8.54
C ARG A 52 -1.33 -9.33 -8.92
N GLY A 53 -0.65 -9.15 -10.05
CA GLY A 53 0.41 -10.06 -10.47
C GLY A 53 1.61 -10.06 -9.52
N MET A 54 1.96 -8.91 -8.93
CA MET A 54 3.01 -8.82 -7.90
C MET A 54 2.63 -9.57 -6.61
N ILE A 55 1.37 -9.49 -6.20
CA ILE A 55 0.83 -10.27 -5.06
C ILE A 55 0.93 -11.76 -5.36
N ASP A 56 0.50 -12.20 -6.54
CA ASP A 56 0.54 -13.62 -6.95
C ASP A 56 1.98 -14.18 -6.97
N ARG A 57 2.95 -13.35 -7.37
CA ARG A 57 4.39 -13.68 -7.33
C ARG A 57 5.03 -13.55 -5.94
N ARG A 58 4.27 -13.15 -4.92
CA ARG A 58 4.74 -12.91 -3.54
C ARG A 58 5.81 -11.82 -3.43
N GLU A 59 5.76 -10.82 -4.31
CA GLU A 59 6.61 -9.63 -4.22
C GLU A 59 6.06 -8.63 -3.18
N ILE A 60 4.76 -8.74 -2.86
CA ILE A 60 4.08 -7.95 -1.83
C ILE A 60 3.54 -8.92 -0.78
N VAL A 61 4.23 -9.02 0.37
CA VAL A 61 3.91 -10.00 1.42
C VAL A 61 3.53 -9.38 2.75
N SER A 62 3.83 -8.09 2.96
CA SER A 62 3.47 -7.40 4.19
C SER A 62 1.96 -7.25 4.30
N SER A 63 1.39 -7.68 5.42
CA SER A 63 -0.06 -7.54 5.69
C SER A 63 -0.52 -6.09 5.62
N GLY A 64 0.32 -5.13 6.06
CA GLY A 64 -0.04 -3.70 6.01
C GLY A 64 -0.22 -3.21 4.58
N SER A 65 0.66 -3.62 3.67
CA SER A 65 0.58 -3.28 2.25
C SER A 65 -0.55 -4.03 1.54
N LEU A 66 -0.69 -5.34 1.79
CA LEU A 66 -1.69 -6.18 1.15
C LEU A 66 -3.12 -5.70 1.43
N VAL A 67 -3.44 -5.40 2.68
CA VAL A 67 -4.80 -4.96 3.07
C VAL A 67 -5.17 -3.64 2.37
N GLY A 68 -4.26 -2.67 2.37
CA GLY A 68 -4.49 -1.39 1.69
C GLY A 68 -4.64 -1.54 0.17
N LEU A 69 -3.72 -2.28 -0.47
CA LEU A 69 -3.72 -2.46 -1.93
C LEU A 69 -4.94 -3.25 -2.42
N LEU A 70 -5.34 -4.31 -1.71
CA LEU A 70 -6.54 -5.08 -2.06
C LEU A 70 -7.81 -4.23 -1.92
N TYR A 71 -7.89 -3.36 -0.91
CA TYR A 71 -9.02 -2.44 -0.76
C TYR A 71 -9.10 -1.44 -1.92
N VAL A 72 -7.95 -0.87 -2.34
CA VAL A 72 -7.90 0.00 -3.53
C VAL A 72 -8.34 -0.74 -4.79
N LEU A 73 -7.84 -1.96 -5.03
CA LEU A 73 -8.20 -2.74 -6.20
C LEU A 73 -9.68 -3.13 -6.23
N MET A 74 -10.30 -3.35 -5.07
CA MET A 74 -11.74 -3.58 -4.96
C MET A 74 -12.54 -2.35 -5.38
N ASP A 75 -12.15 -1.15 -4.91
CA ASP A 75 -12.81 0.11 -5.27
C ASP A 75 -12.72 0.40 -6.78
N GLU A 76 -11.56 0.17 -7.41
CA GLU A 76 -11.37 0.40 -8.85
C GLU A 76 -12.14 -0.62 -9.71
N ALA A 77 -12.40 -1.84 -9.20
CA ALA A 77 -13.19 -2.84 -9.93
C ALA A 77 -14.71 -2.55 -9.92
N ILE A 78 -15.17 -1.68 -9.00
CA ILE A 78 -16.58 -1.28 -8.87
C ILE A 78 -16.89 -0.03 -9.72
N ARG A 79 -15.86 0.70 -10.19
CA ARG A 79 -15.98 1.85 -11.09
C ARG A 79 -16.12 1.45 -12.55
#